data_AF-A0A2V9N555-F1
#
_entry.id   AF-A0A2V9N555-F1
#
_cell.length_a   1.000
_cell.length_b   1.000
_cell.length_c   1.000
_cell.angle_alpha   90.00
_cell.angle_beta   90.00
_cell.angle_gamma   90.00
#
_symmetry.space_group_name_H-M   'P 1'
#
loop_
_entity.id
_entity.type
_entity.pdbx_description
1 polymer ?
#
loop_
_entity_poly.entity_id
_entity_poly.type
_entity_poly.pdbx_seq_one_letter_code
_entity_poly.pdbx_strand_id
1 'polypeptide(L)' 'MGKGRAVYGPKDIDFLVAHVIPLDLWYVLPVRVCMPAPMLRFYPHRKAKLMRLEKYREAWHLMGAKFRGAACKKQVPHR' A
#
# COMPACT_ATOMS: atom_id res chain seq x y z
N MET A 1 10.24 0.31 -29.62
CA MET A 1 10.25 -0.36 -28.29
C MET A 1 9.35 0.42 -27.35
N GLY A 2 8.24 -0.16 -26.89
CA GLY A 2 7.46 0.47 -25.83
C GLY A 2 8.34 0.63 -24.60
N LYS A 3 8.43 1.85 -24.05
CA LYS A 3 9.08 2.09 -22.77
C LYS A 3 8.43 1.13 -21.76
N GLY A 4 9.22 0.26 -21.14
CA GLY A 4 8.72 -0.72 -20.17
C GLY A 4 7.84 -0.05 -19.10
N ARG A 5 6.87 -0.78 -18.56
CA ARG A 5 6.02 -0.29 -17.48
C ARG A 5 6.91 0.24 -16.34
N ALA A 6 6.74 1.51 -15.98
CA ALA A 6 7.44 2.06 -14.82
C ALA A 6 7.02 1.27 -13.57
N VAL A 7 7.99 0.62 -12.93
CA VAL A 7 7.76 -0.15 -11.71
C VAL A 7 8.03 0.78 -10.54
N TYR A 8 6.97 1.27 -9.90
CA TYR A 8 7.08 2.05 -8.66
C TYR A 8 7.37 1.12 -7.49
N GLY A 9 8.39 1.45 -6.71
CA GLY A 9 8.76 0.73 -5.51
C GLY A 9 8.61 1.56 -4.24
N PRO A 10 9.00 0.99 -3.08
CA PRO A 10 8.95 1.69 -1.79
C PRO A 10 9.88 2.90 -1.66
N LYS A 11 10.74 3.16 -2.66
CA LYS A 11 11.59 4.35 -2.74
C LYS A 11 10.93 5.49 -3.52
N ASP A 12 9.91 5.18 -4.33
CA ASP A 12 9.25 6.11 -5.23
C ASP A 12 7.92 6.60 -4.66
N ILE A 13 7.20 5.73 -3.95
CA ILE A 13 5.92 6.05 -3.31
C ILE A 13 5.87 5.45 -1.90
N ASP A 14 5.29 6.18 -0.94
CA ASP A 14 5.06 5.67 0.42
C ASP A 14 3.68 4.99 0.55
N PHE A 15 2.67 5.56 -0.13
CA PHE A 15 1.28 5.12 -0.09
C PHE A 15 0.67 5.01 -1.48
N LEU A 16 -0.25 4.05 -1.61
CA LEU A 16 -1.15 3.87 -2.73
C LEU A 16 -2.59 4.11 -2.24
N VAL A 17 -3.29 5.02 -2.89
CA VAL A 17 -4.70 5.31 -2.59
C VAL A 17 -5.57 4.76 -3.71
N ALA A 18 -6.56 3.94 -3.37
CA ALA A 18 -7.53 3.40 -4.32
C ALA A 18 -8.94 3.90 -4.00
N HIS A 19 -9.60 4.49 -4.99
CA HIS A 19 -10.98 4.97 -4.89
C HIS A 19 -11.94 3.99 -5.57
N VAL A 20 -12.89 3.45 -4.82
CA VAL A 20 -13.98 2.62 -5.33
C VAL A 20 -15.18 3.51 -5.59
N ILE A 21 -15.23 4.06 -6.81
CA ILE A 21 -16.23 5.06 -7.27
C ILE A 21 -17.68 4.71 -6.93
N PRO A 22 -18.21 3.50 -7.23
CA PRO A 22 -19.63 3.23 -7.00
C PRO A 22 -20.04 3.23 -5.52
N LEU A 23 -19.07 3.22 -4.60
CA LEU A 23 -19.30 3.16 -3.17
C LEU A 23 -18.74 4.37 -2.42
N ASP A 24 -18.16 5.35 -3.14
CA ASP A 24 -17.46 6.51 -2.58
C ASP A 24 -16.52 6.12 -1.42
N LEU A 25 -15.64 5.15 -1.70
CA LEU A 25 -14.85 4.49 -0.67
C LEU A 25 -13.36 4.54 -0.99
N TRP A 26 -12.55 4.90 0.00
CA TRP A 26 -11.11 5.04 -0.15
C TRP A 26 -10.36 3.95 0.62
N TYR A 27 -9.30 3.43 0.00
CA TYR A 27 -8.33 2.56 0.63
C TYR A 27 -6.96 3.24 0.62
N VAL A 28 -6.37 3.42 1.79
CA VAL A 28 -5.06 4.07 1.97
C VAL A 28 -4.03 3.01 2.36
N LEU A 29 -3.25 2.56 1.38
CA LEU A 29 -2.38 1.39 1.50
C LEU A 29 -0.90 1.79 1.55
N PRO A 30 -0.12 1.35 2.55
CA PRO A 30 1.33 1.46 2.48
C PRO A 30 1.88 0.63 1.32
N VAL A 31 2.80 1.20 0.53
CA VAL A 31 3.45 0.51 -0.62
C VAL A 31 4.03 -0.86 -0.24
N ARG A 32 4.56 -0.98 0.98
CA ARG A 32 5.19 -2.21 1.51
C ARG A 32 4.21 -3.35 1.71
N VAL A 33 2.91 -3.05 1.78
CA VAL A 33 1.83 -4.03 1.89
C VAL A 33 1.31 -4.43 0.51
N CYS A 34 1.43 -3.54 -0.48
CA CYS A 34 1.06 -3.78 -1.86
C CYS A 34 2.11 -4.62 -2.60
N MET A 35 3.39 -4.45 -2.26
CA MET A 35 4.49 -5.14 -2.93
C MET A 35 4.83 -6.49 -2.25
N PRO A 36 5.14 -7.56 -3.01
CA PRO A 36 5.28 -7.63 -4.46
C PRO A 36 3.99 -8.03 -5.20
N ALA A 37 2.81 -7.93 -4.57
CA ALA A 37 1.58 -8.43 -5.17
C ALA A 37 1.22 -7.62 -6.43
N PRO A 38 1.14 -8.25 -7.62
CA PRO A 38 0.85 -7.54 -8.86
C PRO A 38 -0.62 -7.08 -8.97
N MET A 39 -1.49 -7.57 -8.08
CA MET A 39 -2.92 -7.29 -8.10
C MET A 39 -3.46 -7.14 -6.67
N LEU A 40 -4.20 -6.06 -6.45
CA LEU A 40 -4.93 -5.79 -5.21
C LEU A 40 -6.40 -6.13 -5.43
N ARG A 41 -7.00 -6.86 -4.49
CA ARG A 41 -8.42 -7.23 -4.53
C ARG A 41 -9.14 -6.61 -3.34
N PHE A 42 -10.13 -5.78 -3.66
CA PHE A 42 -11.03 -5.13 -2.70
C PHE A 42 -12.37 -5.85 -2.71
N TYR A 43 -12.95 -6.05 -1.54
CA TYR A 43 -14.22 -6.76 -1.40
C TYR A 43 -15.13 -5.98 -0.45
N PRO A 44 -15.54 -4.76 -0.85
CA PRO A 44 -16.21 -3.82 0.04
C PRO A 44 -17.58 -4.30 0.54
N HIS A 45 -18.16 -5.32 -0.10
CA HIS A 45 -19.47 -5.90 0.23
C HIS A 45 -19.41 -7.13 1.14
N ARG A 46 -18.23 -7.70 1.39
CA ARG A 46 -18.11 -8.93 2.19
C ARG A 46 -17.41 -8.63 3.51
N LYS A 47 -18.05 -9.01 4.61
CA LYS A 47 -17.45 -9.02 5.94
C LYS A 47 -16.63 -10.31 6.13
N ALA A 48 -15.54 -10.48 5.37
CA ALA A 48 -14.70 -11.66 5.53
C ALA A 48 -13.42 -11.34 6.31
N LYS A 49 -13.18 -12.12 7.37
CA LYS A 49 -11.96 -12.11 8.20
C LYS A 49 -10.65 -12.30 7.40
N LEU A 50 -10.77 -12.78 6.14
CA LEU A 50 -9.67 -13.09 5.22
C LEU A 50 -9.26 -11.92 4.31
N MET A 51 -9.99 -10.80 4.30
CA MET A 51 -9.72 -9.70 3.38
C MET A 51 -8.65 -8.76 3.96
N ARG A 52 -7.39 -9.09 3.67
CA ARG A 52 -6.19 -8.44 4.19
C ARG A 52 -6.17 -6.91 4.05
N LEU A 53 -6.88 -6.36 3.06
CA LEU A 53 -6.87 -4.94 2.73
C LEU A 53 -8.01 -4.15 3.40
N GLU A 54 -9.03 -4.80 3.94
CA GLU A 54 -10.19 -4.09 4.54
C GLU A 54 -9.79 -3.24 5.74
N LYS A 55 -8.71 -3.59 6.44
CA LYS A 55 -8.15 -2.78 7.55
C LYS A 55 -7.58 -1.43 7.12
N TYR A 56 -7.45 -1.18 5.82
CA TYR A 56 -6.95 0.08 5.24
C TYR A 56 -8.05 0.95 4.64
N ARG A 57 -9.32 0.57 4.81
CA ARG A 57 -10.47 1.39 4.44
C ARG A 57 -10.44 2.69 5.24
N GLU A 58 -10.55 3.84 4.57
CA GLU A 58 -10.51 5.19 5.15
C GLU A 58 -9.31 5.43 6.10
N ALA A 59 -8.19 4.72 5.87
CA ALA A 59 -7.03 4.76 6.76
C ALA A 59 -6.15 6.02 6.56
N TRP A 60 -6.78 7.18 6.38
CA TRP A 60 -6.14 8.49 6.22
C TRP A 60 -5.21 8.84 7.39
N HIS A 61 -5.52 8.34 8.58
CA HIS A 61 -4.68 8.47 9.77
C HIS A 61 -3.24 7.94 9.57
N LEU A 62 -3.03 7.01 8.63
CA LEU A 62 -1.69 6.50 8.29
C LEU A 62 -0.82 7.55 7.60
N MET A 63 -1.43 8.49 6.88
CA MET A 63 -0.72 9.63 6.28
C MET A 63 -0.46 10.76 7.27
N GLY A 64 -0.99 10.66 8.48
CA GLY A 64 -0.74 11.58 9.59
C GLY A 64 0.66 11.44 10.20
N ALA A 65 0.97 12.33 11.16
CA ALA A 65 2.30 12.62 11.68
C ALA A 65 3.23 11.40 11.83
N LYS A 66 4.18 11.32 10.89
CA LYS A 66 5.27 10.35 10.77
C LYS A 66 4.79 8.92 10.55
N PHE A 67 4.39 8.63 9.32
CA PHE A 67 4.73 7.33 8.74
C PHE A 67 6.25 7.22 8.78
N ARG A 68 6.78 6.66 9.88
CA ARG A 68 8.17 6.23 9.99
C ARG A 68 8.29 5.05 9.05
N GLY A 69 8.33 5.32 7.74
CA GLY A 69 8.65 4.36 6.70
C GLY A 69 9.83 3.58 7.23
N ALA A 70 9.61 2.29 7.53
CA ALA A 70 10.44 1.55 8.46
C ALA A 70 11.91 1.86 8.18
N ALA A 71 12.58 2.37 9.21
CA ALA A 71 13.97 2.78 9.20
C ALA A 71 14.76 1.79 8.33
N CYS A 72 15.58 2.33 7.43
CA CYS A 72 16.69 1.59 6.86
C CYS A 72 17.40 0.88 8.02
N LYS A 73 17.18 -0.43 8.19
CA LYS A 73 18.04 -1.20 9.09
C LYS A 73 19.40 -1.08 8.45
N LYS A 74 20.28 -0.27 9.07
CA LYS A 74 21.69 -0.19 8.71
C LYS A 74 22.16 -1.63 8.56
N GLN A 75 22.60 -2.00 7.36
CA GLN A 75 23.35 -3.23 7.16
C GLN A 75 24.51 -3.17 8.14
N VAL A 76 24.54 -4.11 9.08
CA VAL A 76 25.70 -4.35 9.92
C VAL A 76 26.80 -4.80 8.96
N PRO A 77 27.96 -4.14 8.92
CA PRO A 77 29.08 -4.65 8.13
C PRO A 77 29.57 -5.93 8.82
N HIS A 78 29.45 -7.05 8.11
CA HIS A 78 30.15 -8.26 8.50
C HIS A 78 31.63 -8.04 8.16
N ARG A 79 32.44 -7.86 9.20
CA ARG A 79 33.89 -8.07 9.14
C ARG A 79 34.17 -9.56 9.19
#